data_AF-A0A3D3YSZ0-F1
#
_entry.id   AF-A0A3D3YSZ0-F1
#
_cell.length_a   1.000
_cell.length_b   1.000
_cell.length_c   1.000
_cell.angle_alpha   90.00
_cell.angle_beta   90.00
_cell.angle_gamma   90.00
#
_symmetry.space_group_name_H-M   'P 1'
#
loop_
_entity.id
_entity.type
_entity.pdbx_description
1 polymer ?
#
loop_
_entity_poly.entity_id
_entity_poly.type
_entity_poly.pdbx_seq_one_letter_code
_entity_poly.pdbx_strand_id
1 'polypeptide(L)' 'MLTVLAPAKINLTLEVLAERQDGFHEIRSVMQAVDLCDSLRFQSGQDIEFKPDAPGWVAGESLLSRAVGLLQESTGCA' A
#
# COMPACT_ATOMS: atom_id res chain seq x y z
N MET A 1 16.89 -0.52 13.36
CA MET A 1 15.82 -1.33 12.74
C MET A 1 14.49 -0.72 13.18
N LEU A 2 13.63 -0.36 12.24
CA LEU A 2 12.30 0.19 12.47
C LEU A 2 11.27 -0.87 12.10
N THR A 3 10.23 -1.04 12.90
CA THR A 3 9.10 -1.91 12.58
C THR A 3 7.82 -1.10 12.68
N VAL A 4 7.00 -1.17 11.64
CA VAL A 4 5.72 -0.46 11.54
C VAL A 4 4.64 -1.47 11.17
N LEU A 5 3.44 -1.30 11.74
CA LEU A 5 2.27 -2.11 11.40
C LEU A 5 1.50 -1.42 10.26
N ALA A 6 1.12 -2.20 9.25
CA ALA A 6 0.23 -1.79 8.19
C ALA A 6 -1.14 -2.44 8.41
N PRO A 7 -2.10 -1.75 9.05
CA PRO A 7 -3.38 -2.35 9.41
C PRO A 7 -4.24 -2.62 8.18
N ALA A 8 -4.93 -3.75 8.20
CA ALA A 8 -6.00 -4.05 7.27
C ALA A 8 -7.21 -3.15 7.55
N LYS A 9 -8.14 -3.11 6.60
CA LYS A 9 -9.41 -2.41 6.75
C LYS A 9 -10.58 -3.28 6.31
N ILE A 10 -11.74 -3.00 6.90
CA ILE A 10 -13.03 -3.48 6.42
C ILE A 10 -13.90 -2.30 5.99
N ASN A 11 -14.77 -2.54 5.00
CA ASN A 11 -15.83 -1.61 4.65
C ASN A 11 -17.06 -2.01 5.46
N LEU A 12 -17.45 -1.24 6.47
CA LEU A 12 -18.67 -1.50 7.25
C LEU A 12 -19.93 -1.24 6.42
N THR A 13 -19.84 -0.32 5.47
CA THR A 13 -20.82 -0.09 4.41
C THR A 13 -20.09 0.08 3.08
N LEU A 14 -20.75 -0.22 1.97
CA LEU A 14 -20.28 0.12 0.63
C LEU A 14 -21.48 0.36 -0.27
N GLU A 15 -21.56 1.56 -0.82
CA GLU A 15 -22.57 1.97 -1.78
C GLU A 15 -21.88 2.42 -3.07
N VAL A 16 -22.33 1.90 -4.21
CA VAL A 16 -21.90 2.36 -5.53
C VAL A 16 -22.91 3.38 -6.02
N LEU A 17 -22.45 4.62 -6.27
CA LEU A 17 -23.31 5.76 -6.56
C LEU A 17 -23.50 5.97 -8.06
N ALA A 18 -22.42 5.90 -8.83
CA ALA A 18 -22.44 6.09 -10.29
C ALA A 18 -21.20 5.48 -10.95
N GLU A 19 -21.32 5.13 -12.23
CA GLU A 19 -20.16 4.86 -13.10
C GLU A 19 -19.57 6.20 -13.57
N ARG A 20 -18.24 6.29 -13.59
CA ARG A 20 -17.48 7.45 -14.05
C ARG A 20 -17.00 7.25 -15.48
N GLN A 21 -16.69 8.35 -16.16
CA GLN A 21 -16.20 8.33 -17.55
C GLN A 21 -14.83 7.67 -17.73
N ASP A 22 -14.07 7.49 -16.64
CA ASP A 22 -12.75 6.84 -16.63
C ASP A 22 -12.83 5.32 -16.39
N GLY A 23 -14.04 4.73 -16.39
CA GLY A 23 -14.28 3.30 -16.17
C GLY A 23 -14.23 2.88 -14.70
N PHE A 24 -14.10 3.82 -13.76
CA PHE A 24 -14.24 3.56 -12.32
C PHE A 24 -15.65 3.90 -11.81
N HIS A 25 -15.90 3.64 -10.53
CA HIS A 25 -17.17 3.95 -9.88
C HIS A 25 -16.99 5.00 -8.78
N GLU A 26 -17.94 5.92 -8.68
CA GLU A 26 -18.12 6.75 -7.50
C GLU A 26 -18.72 5.90 -6.39
N ILE A 27 -18.10 5.91 -5.20
CA ILE A 27 -18.51 5.08 -4.06
C ILE A 27 -18.64 5.92 -2.79
N ARG A 28 -19.50 5.46 -1.89
CA ARG A 28 -19.60 5.92 -0.50
C ARG A 28 -19.44 4.73 0.44
N SER A 29 -18.59 4.86 1.45
CA SER A 29 -18.27 3.77 2.36
C SER A 29 -17.85 4.31 3.72
N VAL A 30 -18.24 3.61 4.79
CA VAL A 30 -17.62 3.75 6.11
C VAL A 30 -16.51 2.71 6.22
N MET A 31 -15.26 3.16 6.26
CA MET A 31 -14.09 2.29 6.39
C MET A 31 -13.57 2.28 7.82
N GLN A 32 -13.20 1.10 8.31
CA GLN A 32 -12.64 0.91 9.64
C GLN A 32 -11.34 0.11 9.53
N ALA A 33 -10.25 0.68 10.07
CA ALA A 33 -9.02 -0.07 10.30
C ALA A 33 -9.24 -1.10 11.42
N VAL A 34 -8.64 -2.28 11.29
CA VAL A 34 -8.74 -3.36 12.28
C VAL A 34 -7.34 -3.75 12.75
N ASP A 35 -7.27 -4.48 13.88
CA ASP A 35 -5.99 -4.85 14.50
C ASP A 35 -5.21 -5.93 13.72
N LEU A 36 -5.82 -6.54 12.69
CA LEU A 36 -5.13 -7.43 11.76
C LEU A 36 -4.19 -6.61 10.88
N CYS A 37 -2.87 -6.87 10.95
CA CYS A 37 -1.87 -6.07 10.27
C CYS A 37 -0.83 -6.92 9.54
N ASP A 38 -0.28 -6.38 8.46
CA ASP A 38 1.04 -6.75 7.99
C ASP A 38 2.12 -6.06 8.85
N SER A 39 3.30 -6.68 8.98
CA SER A 39 4.44 -6.09 9.67
C SER A 39 5.53 -5.71 8.68
N LEU A 40 5.82 -4.42 8.57
CA LEU A 40 6.87 -3.90 7.71
C LEU A 40 8.12 -3.63 8.54
N ARG A 41 9.24 -4.26 8.16
CA ARG A 41 10.53 -4.11 8.82
C ARG A 41 11.48 -3.35 7.92
N PHE A 42 12.07 -2.29 8.46
CA PHE A 42 12.99 -1.41 7.75
C PHE A 42 14.34 -1.39 8.45
N GLN A 43 15.39 -1.44 7.63
CA GLN A 43 16.77 -1.26 8.04
C GLN A 43 17.42 -0.29 7.06
N SER A 44 18.26 0.61 7.59
CA SER A 44 19.04 1.50 6.72
C SER A 44 19.98 0.66 5.86
N GLY A 45 19.95 0.90 4.55
CA GLY A 45 20.82 0.28 3.55
C GLY A 45 21.39 1.33 2.61
N GLN A 46 22.37 0.94 1.79
CA GLN A 46 22.86 1.79 0.70
C GLN A 46 21.90 1.80 -0.48
N ASP A 47 21.23 0.67 -0.71
CA ASP A 47 20.24 0.47 -1.76
C ASP A 47 18.89 0.08 -1.14
N ILE A 48 17.81 0.24 -1.93
CA ILE A 48 16.49 -0.24 -1.58
C ILE A 48 16.36 -1.70 -2.00
N GLU A 49 16.17 -2.58 -1.01
CA GLU A 49 15.94 -4.00 -1.21
C GLU A 49 14.62 -4.41 -0.56
N PHE A 50 13.79 -5.17 -1.28
CA PHE A 50 12.51 -5.69 -0.78
C PHE A 50 12.64 -7.18 -0.45
N LYS A 51 12.23 -7.58 0.76
CA LYS A 51 12.23 -8.98 1.23
C LYS A 51 10.83 -9.37 1.70
N PRO A 52 9.92 -9.69 0.77
CA PRO A 52 8.55 -10.11 1.11
C PRO A 52 8.55 -11.55 1.66
N ASP A 53 7.70 -11.81 2.65
CA ASP A 53 7.45 -13.18 3.14
C ASP A 53 6.42 -13.93 2.27
N ALA A 54 5.70 -13.21 1.40
CA ALA A 54 4.60 -13.76 0.60
C ALA A 54 5.11 -14.51 -0.65
N PRO A 55 4.70 -15.78 -0.86
CA PRO A 55 5.07 -16.52 -2.06
C PRO A 55 4.47 -15.88 -3.31
N GLY A 56 5.27 -15.78 -4.37
CA GLY A 56 4.83 -15.22 -5.66
C GLY A 56 4.85 -13.68 -5.74
N TRP A 57 5.43 -12.99 -4.76
CA TRP A 57 5.60 -11.54 -4.85
C TRP A 57 6.58 -11.15 -5.98
N VAL A 58 6.15 -10.21 -6.83
CA VAL A 58 6.95 -9.68 -7.95
C VAL A 58 7.13 -8.18 -7.78
N ALA A 59 8.38 -7.72 -7.76
CA ALA A 59 8.71 -6.33 -7.49
C ALA A 59 8.04 -5.34 -8.46
N GLY A 60 7.97 -5.67 -9.75
CA GLY A 60 7.40 -4.80 -10.79
C GLY A 60 5.87 -4.61 -10.68
N GLU A 61 5.18 -5.50 -9.98
CA GLU A 61 3.73 -5.44 -9.79
C GLU A 61 3.34 -4.84 -8.43
N SER A 62 4.31 -4.69 -7.52
CA SER A 62 4.03 -4.28 -6.15
C SER A 62 3.76 -2.79 -6.01
N LEU A 63 2.70 -2.47 -5.26
CA LEU A 63 2.44 -1.10 -4.80
C LEU A 63 3.55 -0.57 -3.89
N LEU A 64 4.28 -1.42 -3.17
CA LEU A 64 5.42 -0.99 -2.35
C LEU A 64 6.54 -0.43 -3.21
N SER A 65 6.97 -1.17 -4.24
CA SER A 65 8.00 -0.71 -5.18
C SER A 65 7.61 0.60 -5.86
N ARG A 66 6.35 0.70 -6.31
CA ARG A 66 5.81 1.93 -6.93
C ARG A 66 5.79 3.11 -5.96
N ALA A 67 5.38 2.88 -4.71
CA ALA A 67 5.33 3.92 -3.69
C ALA A 67 6.73 4.44 -3.33
N VAL A 68 7.73 3.56 -3.22
CA VAL A 68 9.11 3.96 -2.97
C VAL A 68 9.66 4.78 -4.14
N GLY A 69 9.46 4.33 -5.39
CA GLY A 69 9.88 5.10 -6.57
C GLY A 69 9.26 6.50 -6.62
N LEU A 70 7.94 6.60 -6.39
CA LEU A 70 7.26 7.90 -6.34
C LEU A 70 7.76 8.78 -5.19
N LEU A 71 8.11 8.21 -4.03
CA LEU A 71 8.66 8.96 -2.91
C LEU A 71 10.05 9.53 -3.25
N GLN A 72 10.91 8.73 -3.88
CA GLN A 72 12.23 9.19 -4.33
C GLN A 72 12.10 10.31 -5.36
N GLU A 73 11.23 10.14 -6.37
CA GLU A 73 10.96 11.15 -7.40
C GLU A 73 10.41 12.45 -6.80
N SER A 74 9.51 12.35 -5.81
CA SER A 74 8.84 13.51 -5.21
C SER A 74 9.73 14.28 -4.23
N THR A 75 10.72 13.62 -3.62
CA THR A 75 11.56 14.20 -2.56
C THR A 75 12.99 14.50 -3.01
N GLY A 76 13.46 13.88 -4.09
CA GLY A 76 14.85 13.92 -4.52
C GLY A 76 15.81 13.15 -3.60
N CYS A 77 15.29 12.42 -2.61
CA CYS A 77 16.09 11.54 -1.75
C CYS A 77 16.30 10.20 -2.44
N ALA A 78 17.54 9.70 -2.43
CA ALA A 78 17.89 8.36 -2.88
C ALA A 78 17.69 7.35 -1.76
#